data_AF-A0A9E4WX01-F1
#
_entry.id   AF-A0A9E4WX01-F1
#
_cell.length_a   1.000
_cell.length_b   1.000
_cell.length_c   1.000
_cell.angle_alpha   90.00
_cell.angle_beta   90.00
_cell.angle_gamma   90.00
#
_symmetry.space_group_name_H-M   'P 1'
#
loop_
_entity.id
_entity.type
_entity.pdbx_description
1 polymer ?
#
loop_
_entity_poly.entity_id
_entity_poly.type
_entity_poly.pdbx_seq_one_letter_code
_entity_poly.pdbx_strand_id
1 'polypeptide(L)'
;MTLFLTEREVADLLPMAECIEALDQAFAHAGAGKTEIKPRSRIRMPGGFFHFMAAADAEHGVFGYKAYPSFAGSGGAKMMVMLFDFETGQQLACMEAGR
;
A
#
# COMPACT_ATOMS: atom_id res chain seq x y z
N MET A 1 -14.98 -4.95 10.82
CA MET A 1 -14.57 -6.26 10.25
C MET A 1 -13.55 -5.96 9.18
N THR A 2 -12.39 -6.59 9.19
CA THR A 2 -11.31 -6.32 8.23
C THR A 2 -11.56 -7.07 6.92
N LEU A 3 -11.41 -6.39 5.79
CA LEU A 3 -11.55 -6.97 4.45
C LEU A 3 -10.24 -7.66 4.02
N PHE A 4 -10.36 -8.77 3.31
CA PHE A 4 -9.27 -9.33 2.52
C PHE A 4 -9.64 -9.19 1.05
N LEU A 5 -8.82 -8.47 0.27
CA LEU A 5 -9.04 -8.28 -1.17
C LEU A 5 -7.94 -8.99 -1.95
N THR A 6 -8.37 -9.91 -2.81
CA THR A 6 -7.49 -10.58 -3.77
C THR A 6 -7.09 -9.64 -4.90
N GLU A 7 -6.03 -10.01 -5.63
CA GLU A 7 -5.56 -9.25 -6.80
C GLU A 7 -6.67 -9.02 -7.83
N ARG A 8 -7.52 -10.03 -8.02
CA ARG A 8 -8.66 -9.95 -8.92
C ARG A 8 -9.68 -8.94 -8.42
N GLU A 9 -10.04 -9.00 -7.14
CA GLU A 9 -11.01 -8.06 -6.56
C GLU A 9 -10.48 -6.62 -6.59
N VAL A 10 -9.19 -6.40 -6.33
CA VAL A 10 -8.59 -5.06 -6.46
C VAL A 10 -8.71 -4.54 -7.90
N ALA A 11 -8.39 -5.38 -8.89
CA ALA A 11 -8.49 -5.01 -10.31
C ALA A 11 -9.95 -4.77 -10.76
N ASP A 12 -10.89 -5.54 -10.23
CA ASP A 12 -12.32 -5.44 -10.59
C ASP A 12 -13.01 -4.26 -9.88
N LEU A 13 -12.56 -3.87 -8.69
CA LEU A 13 -13.18 -2.83 -7.86
C LEU A 13 -12.62 -1.42 -8.06
N LEU A 14 -11.45 -1.28 -8.69
CA LEU A 14 -10.78 0.02 -8.83
C LEU A 14 -10.50 0.35 -10.32
N PRO A 15 -11.44 1.02 -11.00
CA PRO A 15 -11.24 1.48 -12.38
C PRO A 15 -10.05 2.44 -12.51
N MET A 16 -9.37 2.41 -13.65
CA MET A 16 -8.16 3.24 -13.87
C MET A 16 -8.42 4.75 -13.74
N ALA A 17 -9.61 5.24 -14.10
CA ALA A 17 -9.93 6.66 -13.93
C ALA A 17 -9.93 7.06 -12.44
N GLU A 18 -10.55 6.24 -11.58
CA GLU A 18 -10.57 6.44 -10.13
C GLU A 18 -9.17 6.29 -9.52
N CYS A 19 -8.32 5.39 -10.05
CA CYS A 19 -6.91 5.31 -9.64
C CYS A 19 -6.18 6.64 -9.85
N ILE A 20 -6.39 7.28 -11.00
CA ILE A 20 -5.74 8.55 -11.36
C ILE A 20 -6.22 9.65 -10.44
N GLU A 21 -7.54 9.76 -10.22
CA GLU A 21 -8.12 10.76 -9.32
C GLU A 21 -7.61 10.62 -7.88
N ALA A 22 -7.56 9.39 -7.36
CA ALA A 22 -7.03 9.12 -6.02
C ALA A 22 -5.54 9.47 -5.89
N LEU A 23 -4.74 9.22 -6.94
CA LEU A 23 -3.33 9.60 -6.96
C LEU A 23 -3.15 11.12 -7.00
N ASP A 24 -3.91 11.83 -7.85
CA ASP A 24 -3.85 13.30 -7.94
C ASP A 24 -4.18 13.95 -6.59
N GLN A 25 -5.21 13.44 -5.90
CA GLN A 25 -5.57 13.87 -4.55
C GLN A 25 -4.44 13.59 -3.55
N ALA A 26 -3.88 12.37 -3.54
CA ALA A 26 -2.80 12.01 -2.62
C ALA A 26 -1.54 12.88 -2.83
N PHE A 27 -1.20 13.20 -4.08
CA PHE A 27 -0.08 14.11 -4.38
C PHE A 27 -0.39 15.56 -3.98
N ALA A 28 -1.62 16.03 -4.17
CA ALA A 28 -2.04 17.35 -3.67
C ALA A 28 -1.96 17.43 -2.13
N HIS A 29 -2.43 16.40 -1.43
CA HIS A 29 -2.33 16.29 0.03
C HIS A 29 -0.85 16.30 0.48
N ALA A 30 0.01 15.58 -0.23
CA ALA A 30 1.44 15.58 0.06
C ALA A 30 2.07 16.97 -0.13
N GLY A 31 1.72 17.66 -1.22
CA GLY A 31 2.14 19.05 -1.46
C GLY A 31 1.67 20.03 -0.39
N ALA A 32 0.52 19.75 0.23
CA ALA A 32 -0.03 20.50 1.36
C ALA A 32 0.50 20.08 2.74
N GLY A 33 1.42 19.11 2.80
CA GLY A 33 1.97 18.61 4.07
C GLY A 33 1.00 17.77 4.90
N LYS A 34 -0.03 17.17 4.26
CA LYS A 34 -1.05 16.34 4.91
C LYS A 34 -0.77 14.84 4.88
N THR A 35 0.37 14.46 4.31
CA THR A 35 0.83 13.07 4.27
C THR A 35 2.14 12.91 5.03
N GLU A 36 2.34 11.77 5.66
CA GLU A 36 3.64 11.34 6.18
C GLU A 36 4.12 10.14 5.37
N ILE A 37 5.23 10.27 4.66
CA ILE A 37 5.80 9.18 3.85
C ILE A 37 7.15 8.78 4.42
N LYS A 38 7.30 7.52 4.83
CA LYS A 38 8.58 7.02 5.32
C LYS A 38 9.46 6.54 4.15
N PRO A 39 10.78 6.80 4.19
CA PRO A 39 11.69 6.19 3.25
C PRO A 39 11.52 4.68 3.23
N ARG A 40 11.51 4.08 2.04
CA ARG A 40 11.43 2.63 1.89
C ARG A 40 12.58 1.97 2.64
N SER A 41 12.26 1.13 3.62
CA SER A 41 13.23 0.29 4.30
C SER A 41 13.39 -1.03 3.54
N ARG A 42 14.62 -1.54 3.53
CA ARG A 42 14.98 -2.78 2.85
C ARG A 42 15.80 -3.63 3.78
N ILE A 43 15.34 -4.85 4.04
CA ILE A 43 16.10 -5.85 4.80
C ILE A 43 16.79 -6.76 3.79
N ARG A 44 18.12 -6.83 3.84
CA ARG A 44 18.89 -7.77 3.03
C ARG A 44 18.67 -9.18 3.54
N MET A 45 18.33 -10.09 2.64
CA MET A 45 18.18 -11.52 2.91
C MET A 45 19.18 -12.31 2.05
N PRO A 46 19.54 -13.57 2.42
CA PRO A 46 20.49 -14.36 1.62
C PRO A 46 20.10 -14.51 0.15
N GLY A 47 18.80 -14.65 -0.14
CA GLY A 47 18.26 -14.84 -1.49
C GLY A 47 17.65 -13.59 -2.15
N GLY A 48 17.77 -12.42 -1.51
CA GLY A 48 17.11 -11.21 -2.01
C GLY A 48 16.90 -10.12 -0.97
N PHE A 49 15.73 -9.49 -1.00
CA PHE A 49 15.36 -8.42 -0.07
C PHE A 49 13.92 -8.57 0.39
N PHE A 50 13.64 -8.03 1.57
CA PHE A 50 12.29 -7.69 2.01
C PHE A 50 12.15 -6.17 2.00
N HIS A 51 11.16 -5.67 1.27
CA HIS A 51 10.86 -4.25 1.14
C HIS A 51 9.68 -3.90 2.03
N PHE A 52 9.79 -2.76 2.72
CA PHE A 52 8.72 -2.21 3.56
C PHE A 52 8.56 -0.72 3.26
N MET A 53 7.33 -0.31 2.96
CA MET A 53 6.96 1.06 2.61
C MET A 53 5.77 1.45 3.47
N ALA A 54 5.89 2.48 4.31
CA ALA A 54 4.81 2.95 5.15
C ALA A 54 4.48 4.41 4.85
N ALA A 55 3.20 4.74 4.88
CA ALA A 55 2.72 6.10 4.69
C ALA A 55 1.40 6.32 5.45
N ALA A 56 1.08 7.59 5.69
CA ALA A 56 -0.21 8.05 6.19
C ALA A 56 -0.69 9.23 5.35
N ASP A 57 -1.99 9.30 5.11
CA ASP A 57 -2.67 10.41 4.45
C ASP A 57 -3.86 10.84 5.32
N ALA A 58 -3.72 11.99 5.97
CA ALA A 58 -4.72 12.48 6.92
C ALA A 58 -6.02 12.93 6.24
N GLU A 59 -5.96 13.41 4.99
CA GLU A 59 -7.15 13.89 4.26
C GLU A 59 -7.95 12.72 3.69
N HIS A 60 -7.28 11.64 3.26
CA HIS A 60 -7.96 10.38 2.95
C HIS A 60 -8.35 9.55 4.20
N GLY A 61 -7.98 10.00 5.40
CA GLY A 61 -8.35 9.34 6.65
C GLY A 61 -7.76 7.93 6.82
N VAL A 62 -6.61 7.64 6.19
CA VAL A 62 -5.99 6.32 6.24
C VAL A 62 -4.48 6.34 6.46
N PHE A 63 -3.95 5.27 7.04
CA PHE A 63 -2.53 4.95 6.99
C PHE A 63 -2.32 3.47 6.72
N GLY A 64 -1.09 3.11 6.36
CA GLY A 64 -0.80 1.73 6.04
C GLY A 64 0.62 1.48 5.63
N TYR A 65 0.83 0.27 5.13
CA TYR A 65 2.10 -0.13 4.57
C TYR A 65 1.94 -1.14 3.45
N LYS A 66 2.91 -1.12 2.53
CA LYS A 66 3.15 -2.16 1.54
C LYS A 66 4.41 -2.92 1.91
N ALA A 67 4.29 -4.25 1.97
CA ALA A 67 5.40 -5.15 2.29
C ALA A 67 5.51 -6.23 1.22
N TYR A 68 6.74 -6.52 0.77
CA TYR A 68 6.96 -7.57 -0.23
C TYR A 68 8.39 -8.13 -0.25
N PRO A 69 8.56 -9.45 -0.43
CA PRO A 69 9.85 -10.04 -0.75
C PRO A 69 10.17 -9.90 -2.24
N SER A 70 11.45 -9.67 -2.56
CA SER A 70 12.00 -9.79 -3.92
C SER A 70 13.14 -10.80 -3.89
N PHE A 71 12.86 -12.04 -4.27
CA PHE A 71 13.81 -13.15 -4.23
C PHE A 71 14.09 -13.65 -5.66
N ALA A 72 15.34 -14.02 -5.94
CA ALA A 72 15.68 -14.61 -7.23
C ALA A 72 14.92 -15.94 -7.41
N GLY A 73 14.25 -16.12 -8.55
CA GLY A 73 13.54 -17.36 -8.87
C GLY A 73 12.16 -17.53 -8.21
N SER A 74 11.63 -16.54 -7.48
CA SER A 74 10.33 -16.66 -6.79
C SER A 74 9.09 -16.52 -7.67
N GLY A 75 9.26 -16.34 -8.99
CA GLY A 75 8.15 -16.13 -9.92
C GLY A 75 7.47 -14.76 -9.79
N GLY A 76 8.12 -13.79 -9.13
CA GLY A 76 7.59 -12.44 -8.92
C GLY A 76 7.53 -12.05 -7.45
N ALA A 77 7.26 -10.77 -7.19
CA ALA A 77 7.08 -10.24 -5.84
C ALA A 77 5.61 -10.40 -5.42
N LYS A 78 5.37 -11.13 -4.33
CA LYS A 78 4.04 -11.18 -3.70
C LYS A 78 3.90 -9.99 -2.75
N MET A 79 3.22 -8.95 -3.21
CA MET A 79 3.06 -7.72 -2.43
C MET A 79 1.74 -7.71 -1.69
N MET A 80 1.78 -7.28 -0.43
CA MET A 80 0.60 -7.06 0.39
C MET A 80 0.55 -5.62 0.85
N VAL A 81 -0.65 -5.03 0.81
CA VAL A 81 -0.96 -3.71 1.36
C VAL A 81 -1.87 -3.89 2.57
N MET A 82 -1.48 -3.28 3.68
CA MET A 82 -2.26 -3.25 4.91
C MET A 82 -2.77 -1.83 5.11
N LEU A 83 -4.08 -1.68 5.27
CA LEU A 83 -4.76 -0.38 5.38
C LEU A 83 -5.48 -0.27 6.72
N PHE A 84 -5.36 0.90 7.34
CA PHE A 84 -5.88 1.22 8.65
C PHE A 84 -6.58 2.58 8.62
N ASP A 85 -7.59 2.70 9.46
CA ASP A 85 -8.30 3.95 9.72
C ASP A 85 -7.41 4.90 10.53
N PHE A 86 -7.29 6.15 10.08
CA PHE A 86 -6.35 7.12 10.66
C PHE A 86 -6.70 7.58 12.07
N GLU A 87 -7.98 7.63 12.42
CA GLU A 87 -8.42 8.13 13.72
C GLU A 87 -8.42 7.02 14.78
N THR A 88 -8.89 5.83 14.39
CA THR A 88 -9.15 4.73 15.33
C THR A 88 -8.05 3.68 15.35
N GLY A 89 -7.20 3.64 14.31
CA GLY A 89 -6.21 2.58 14.11
C GLY A 89 -6.83 1.22 13.77
N GLN A 90 -8.15 1.16 13.51
CA GLN A 90 -8.81 -0.08 13.12
C GLN A 90 -8.27 -0.56 11.77
N GLN A 91 -7.94 -1.85 11.67
CA GLN A 91 -7.52 -2.44 10.41
C GLN A 91 -8.73 -2.55 9.46
N LEU A 92 -8.65 -1.84 8.34
CA LEU A 92 -9.70 -1.79 7.33
C LEU A 92 -9.56 -2.93 6.33
N ALA A 93 -8.36 -3.14 5.79
CA ALA A 93 -8.13 -4.11 4.73
C ALA A 93 -6.71 -4.71 4.72
N CYS A 94 -6.62 -5.90 4.13
CA CYS A 94 -5.41 -6.56 3.67
C CYS A 94 -5.62 -6.87 2.19
N MET A 95 -4.75 -6.36 1.31
CA MET A 95 -4.96 -6.39 -0.15
C MET A 95 -3.72 -6.94 -0.86
N GLU A 96 -3.91 -7.82 -1.83
CA GLU A 96 -2.85 -8.20 -2.76
C GLU A 96 -2.53 -7.03 -3.72
N ALA A 97 -1.27 -6.91 -4.15
CA ALA A 97 -0.80 -5.81 -5.01
C ALA A 97 0.36 -6.22 -5.94
N GLY A 98 0.26 -7.42 -6.52
CA GLY A 98 1.32 -8.09 -7.26
C GLY A 98 1.34 -7.87 -8.78
N ARG A 99 0.42 -7.09 -9.34
CA ARG A 99 0.32 -6.86 -10.79
C ARG A 99 0.90 -5.52 -11.24
#